data_AF-A0A7C6A1A5-F1
#
_entry.id   AF-A0A7C6A1A5-F1
#
_cell.length_a   1.000
_cell.length_b   1.000
_cell.length_c   1.000
_cell.angle_alpha   90.00
_cell.angle_beta   90.00
_cell.angle_gamma   90.00
#
_symmetry.space_group_name_H-M   'P 1'
#
loop_
_entity.id
_entity.type
_entity.pdbx_description
1 polymer ?
#
loop_
_entity_poly.entity_id
_entity_poly.type
_entity_poly.pdbx_seq_one_letter_code
_entity_poly.pdbx_strand_id
1 'polypeptide(L)'
;MANEWSQGQETERRGDADGNVVAQMAVELPDGTFPTRLDDRGRLKLPVAFQRYFESLRERKLFVTTLDGLTVRIYPIDIWRHNRLQLAKAVGDNDAADVLFIANDLGANAEMDNQGRILIHEELRKALNLENQPLKLVPWQWRIDLYPEQVYEQRKLGALQNLAEKLRRLENMGLR
;
A
#
# COMPACT_ATOMS: atom_id res chain seq x y z
N MET A 1 -50.82 36.09 6.94
CA MET A 1 -49.41 36.43 7.20
C MET A 1 -48.78 35.18 7.81
N ALA A 2 -48.18 34.33 6.97
CA ALA A 2 -46.72 34.17 6.80
C ALA A 2 -46.10 33.49 8.04
N ASN A 3 -46.09 32.15 8.05
CA ASN A 3 -44.96 31.26 7.69
C ASN A 3 -43.90 31.17 8.79
N GLU A 4 -44.05 30.20 9.70
CA GLU A 4 -42.93 29.64 10.45
C GLU A 4 -42.62 28.25 9.91
N TRP A 5 -41.37 28.14 9.48
CA TRP A 5 -40.84 27.06 8.68
C TRP A 5 -40.42 25.89 9.57
N SER A 6 -40.94 24.71 9.19
CA SER A 6 -40.31 23.38 9.27
C SER A 6 -38.99 23.30 10.05
N GLN A 7 -39.04 22.77 11.28
CA GLN A 7 -37.85 22.22 11.92
C GLN A 7 -37.42 20.95 11.17
N GLY A 8 -36.50 21.13 10.23
CA GLY A 8 -35.72 20.03 9.65
C GLY A 8 -34.86 19.41 10.73
N GLN A 9 -35.15 18.15 11.06
CA GLN A 9 -34.19 17.27 11.69
C GLN A 9 -33.09 16.96 10.68
N GLU A 10 -31.96 17.62 10.79
CA GLU A 10 -30.75 17.28 10.06
C GLU A 10 -29.54 17.62 10.94
N THR A 11 -28.48 16.81 10.83
CA THR A 11 -27.29 16.74 11.71
C THR A 11 -27.54 15.81 12.92
N GLU A 12 -26.87 14.67 13.12
CA GLU A 12 -25.54 14.22 12.72
C GLU A 12 -25.58 12.74 12.30
N ARG A 13 -25.36 12.45 11.01
CA ARG A 13 -24.71 11.20 10.61
C ARG A 13 -23.25 11.50 10.34
N ARG A 14 -22.42 11.48 11.38
CA ARG A 14 -20.97 11.22 11.17
C ARG A 14 -20.83 9.73 10.89
N GLY A 15 -21.15 9.35 9.66
CA GLY A 15 -20.87 8.02 9.13
C GLY A 15 -19.43 7.97 8.62
N ASP A 16 -18.57 7.31 9.38
CA ASP A 16 -17.83 6.12 8.95
C ASP A 16 -17.28 6.14 7.51
N ALA A 17 -16.57 7.20 7.11
CA ALA A 17 -15.94 7.26 5.78
C ALA A 17 -14.77 6.27 5.63
N ASP A 18 -14.22 5.78 6.75
CA ASP A 18 -13.11 4.82 6.75
C ASP A 18 -13.61 3.35 6.80
N GLY A 19 -14.84 3.12 7.26
CA GLY A 19 -15.41 1.78 7.45
C GLY A 19 -15.93 1.09 6.19
N ASN A 20 -16.06 1.82 5.07
CA ASN A 20 -16.75 1.31 3.87
C ASN A 20 -15.81 0.80 2.76
N VAL A 21 -14.49 1.01 2.88
CA VAL A 21 -13.50 0.46 1.93
C VAL A 21 -13.07 -0.97 2.33
N VAL A 22 -13.13 -1.27 3.63
CA VAL A 22 -12.64 -2.54 4.23
C VAL A 22 -13.61 -3.72 4.06
N ALA A 23 -14.87 -3.49 3.68
CA ALA A 23 -15.93 -4.47 3.88
C ALA A 23 -16.09 -5.56 2.80
N GLN A 24 -15.25 -5.63 1.76
CA GLN A 24 -15.55 -6.51 0.60
C GLN A 24 -14.35 -7.23 -0.05
N MET A 25 -13.30 -7.58 0.70
CA MET A 25 -12.30 -8.52 0.17
C MET A 25 -12.51 -9.92 0.75
N ALA A 26 -13.06 -10.82 -0.07
CA ALA A 26 -13.28 -12.23 0.31
C ALA A 26 -11.97 -13.05 0.37
N VAL A 27 -10.89 -12.52 -0.22
CA VAL A 27 -9.56 -13.14 -0.22
C VAL A 27 -8.60 -12.19 0.49
N GLU A 28 -7.90 -12.71 1.49
CA GLU A 28 -6.88 -11.97 2.23
C GLU A 28 -5.52 -12.10 1.55
N LEU A 29 -4.64 -11.12 1.80
CA LEU A 29 -3.23 -11.26 1.45
C LEU A 29 -2.61 -12.37 2.31
N PRO A 30 -1.69 -13.20 1.76
CA PRO A 30 -0.98 -14.17 2.57
C PRO A 30 -0.06 -13.46 3.55
N ASP A 31 0.10 -14.01 4.76
CA ASP A 31 1.06 -13.51 5.74
C ASP A 31 2.50 -13.98 5.47
N GLY A 32 3.47 -13.23 6.00
CA GLY A 32 4.89 -13.57 5.99
C GLY A 32 5.69 -12.90 4.87
N THR A 33 6.99 -13.18 4.84
CA THR A 33 7.93 -12.60 3.86
C THR A 33 8.28 -13.62 2.79
N PHE A 34 8.23 -13.22 1.52
CA PHE A 34 8.47 -14.10 0.38
C PHE A 34 9.69 -13.63 -0.42
N PRO A 35 10.74 -14.45 -0.59
CA PRO A 35 11.88 -14.10 -1.43
C PRO A 35 11.49 -14.08 -2.91
N THR A 36 12.01 -13.12 -3.66
CA THR A 36 11.75 -12.99 -5.10
C THR A 36 12.88 -12.27 -5.82
N ARG A 37 12.77 -12.14 -7.15
CA ARG A 37 13.59 -11.32 -8.02
C ARG A 37 12.74 -10.78 -9.17
N LEU A 38 13.22 -9.71 -9.81
CA LEU A 38 12.69 -9.30 -11.10
C LEU A 38 13.24 -10.21 -12.19
N ASP A 39 12.44 -10.47 -13.22
CA ASP A 39 12.93 -11.09 -14.45
C ASP A 39 13.69 -10.08 -15.33
N ASP A 40 14.27 -10.55 -16.44
CA ASP A 40 15.08 -9.75 -17.37
C ASP A 40 14.34 -8.53 -17.97
N ARG A 41 13.00 -8.50 -17.88
CA ARG A 41 12.17 -7.38 -18.35
C ARG A 41 11.66 -6.51 -17.20
N GLY A 42 12.20 -6.68 -15.99
CA GLY A 42 11.80 -5.92 -14.82
C GLY A 42 10.45 -6.33 -14.23
N ARG A 43 9.94 -7.53 -14.56
CA ARG A 43 8.66 -7.99 -14.04
C ARG A 43 8.85 -8.78 -12.76
N LEU A 44 8.03 -8.46 -11.77
CA LEU A 44 7.91 -9.16 -10.52
C LEU A 44 6.96 -10.34 -10.69
N LYS A 45 7.45 -11.57 -10.48
CA LYS A 45 6.58 -12.75 -10.38
C LYS A 45 5.97 -12.85 -8.99
N LEU A 46 4.65 -12.90 -8.90
CA LEU A 46 3.94 -13.07 -7.64
C LEU A 46 3.76 -14.55 -7.30
N PRO A 47 3.90 -14.95 -6.02
CA PRO A 47 3.42 -16.26 -5.56
C PRO A 47 1.90 -16.41 -5.75
N VAL A 48 1.43 -17.65 -5.93
CA VAL A 48 0.02 -17.96 -6.26
C VAL A 48 -0.99 -17.33 -5.28
N ALA A 49 -0.67 -17.28 -3.99
CA ALA A 49 -1.55 -16.68 -3.00
C ALA A 49 -1.80 -15.18 -3.24
N PHE A 50 -0.77 -14.42 -3.63
CA PHE A 50 -0.92 -13.01 -4.01
C PHE A 50 -1.69 -12.83 -5.32
N GLN A 51 -1.50 -13.75 -6.28
CA GLN A 51 -2.26 -13.72 -7.53
C GLN A 51 -3.76 -13.86 -7.26
N ARG A 52 -4.16 -14.82 -6.42
CA ARG A 52 -5.56 -15.01 -6.00
C ARG A 52 -6.15 -13.77 -5.34
N TYR A 53 -5.38 -13.09 -4.49
CA TYR A 53 -5.79 -11.83 -3.89
C TYR A 53 -6.09 -10.77 -4.96
N PHE A 54 -5.13 -10.49 -5.86
CA PHE A 54 -5.33 -9.47 -6.90
C PHE A 54 -6.41 -9.84 -7.92
N GLU A 55 -6.59 -11.12 -8.23
CA GLU A 55 -7.66 -11.61 -9.11
C GLU A 55 -9.05 -11.46 -8.48
N SER A 56 -9.13 -11.47 -7.14
CA SER A 56 -10.38 -11.26 -6.40
C SER A 56 -10.79 -9.78 -6.33
N LEU A 57 -9.90 -8.85 -6.68
CA LEU A 57 -10.20 -7.42 -6.67
C LEU A 57 -11.26 -7.08 -7.71
N ARG A 58 -12.15 -6.16 -7.34
CA ARG A 58 -13.14 -5.58 -8.25
C ARG A 58 -12.49 -4.88 -9.44
N GLU A 59 -11.37 -4.19 -9.20
CA GLU A 59 -10.56 -3.56 -10.24
C GLU A 59 -9.18 -4.21 -10.27
N ARG A 60 -8.78 -4.73 -11.43
CA ARG A 60 -7.47 -5.35 -11.63
C ARG A 60 -6.31 -4.34 -11.71
N LYS A 61 -6.66 -3.05 -11.78
CA LYS A 61 -5.72 -1.96 -11.89
C LYS A 61 -4.99 -1.76 -10.56
N LEU A 62 -3.69 -1.59 -10.67
CA LEU A 62 -2.77 -1.35 -9.58
C LEU A 62 -2.06 -0.01 -9.78
N PHE A 63 -1.54 0.54 -8.69
CA PHE A 63 -0.56 1.62 -8.72
C PHE A 63 0.73 1.13 -8.07
N VAL A 64 1.83 1.20 -8.83
CA VAL A 64 3.16 0.74 -8.42
C VAL A 64 4.04 1.98 -8.28
N THR A 65 4.52 2.25 -7.08
CA THR A 65 5.27 3.47 -6.76
C THR A 65 6.29 3.26 -5.65
N THR A 66 7.08 4.26 -5.31
CA THR A 66 7.65 4.43 -3.97
C THR A 66 7.00 5.62 -3.26
N LEU A 67 7.02 5.62 -1.92
CA LEU A 67 6.66 6.79 -1.10
C LEU A 67 7.82 7.25 -0.19
N ASP A 68 8.88 6.44 -0.09
CA ASP A 68 10.00 6.67 0.83
C ASP A 68 11.37 6.65 0.11
N GLY A 69 11.39 6.41 -1.21
CA GLY A 69 12.63 6.27 -1.97
C GLY A 69 13.45 5.04 -1.60
N LEU A 70 12.87 4.07 -0.88
CA LEU A 70 13.57 2.88 -0.40
C LEU A 70 12.85 1.58 -0.81
N THR A 71 11.52 1.64 -0.92
CA THR A 71 10.67 0.47 -1.16
C THR A 71 9.73 0.70 -2.34
N VAL A 72 9.51 -0.35 -3.12
CA VAL A 72 8.38 -0.37 -4.07
C VAL A 72 7.13 -0.77 -3.29
N ARG A 73 6.03 -0.09 -3.57
CA ARG A 73 4.72 -0.28 -2.96
C ARG A 73 3.71 -0.50 -4.08
N ILE A 74 2.97 -1.61 -3.98
CA ILE A 74 1.98 -2.04 -4.97
C ILE A 74 0.60 -1.96 -4.32
N TYR A 75 -0.19 -1.01 -4.76
CA TYR A 75 -1.53 -0.76 -4.25
C TYR A 75 -2.60 -1.24 -5.23
N PRO A 76 -3.66 -1.91 -4.76
CA PRO A 76 -4.95 -1.89 -5.44
C PRO A 76 -5.37 -0.43 -5.73
N ILE A 77 -5.96 -0.16 -6.90
CA ILE A 77 -6.21 1.22 -7.34
C ILE A 77 -7.19 1.97 -6.44
N ASP A 78 -8.16 1.29 -5.85
CA ASP A 78 -9.11 1.85 -4.88
C ASP A 78 -8.42 2.33 -3.60
N ILE A 79 -7.51 1.53 -3.05
CA ILE A 79 -6.66 1.90 -1.92
C ILE A 79 -5.79 3.10 -2.28
N TRP A 80 -5.18 3.13 -3.48
CA TRP A 80 -4.40 4.29 -3.91
C TRP A 80 -5.25 5.55 -4.05
N ARG A 81 -6.46 5.44 -4.62
CA ARG A 81 -7.39 6.58 -4.69
C ARG A 81 -7.72 7.14 -3.32
N HIS A 82 -7.97 6.27 -2.33
CA HIS A 82 -8.17 6.70 -0.94
C HIS A 82 -6.95 7.43 -0.40
N ASN A 83 -5.75 6.87 -0.56
CA ASN A 83 -4.50 7.50 -0.09
C ASN A 83 -4.27 8.88 -0.72
N ARG A 84 -4.51 9.03 -2.03
CA ARG A 84 -4.43 10.34 -2.69
C ARG A 84 -5.41 11.35 -2.14
N LEU A 85 -6.63 10.94 -1.79
CA LEU A 85 -7.60 11.84 -1.16
C LEU A 85 -7.13 12.28 0.23
N GLN A 86 -6.50 11.41 1.00
CA GLN A 86 -5.94 11.79 2.30
C GLN A 86 -4.77 12.76 2.14
N LEU A 87 -3.83 12.49 1.22
CA LEU A 87 -2.73 13.40 0.91
C LEU A 87 -3.23 14.76 0.41
N ALA A 88 -4.25 14.78 -0.46
CA ALA A 88 -4.83 16.02 -0.97
C ALA A 88 -5.60 16.83 0.09
N LYS A 89 -6.15 16.18 1.13
CA LYS A 89 -6.83 16.87 2.24
C LYS A 89 -5.86 17.57 3.19
N ALA A 90 -4.59 17.16 3.22
CA ALA A 90 -3.53 17.82 3.98
C ALA A 90 -3.05 19.12 3.27
N VAL A 91 -4.02 19.99 2.92
CA VAL A 91 -3.75 21.24 2.22
C VAL A 91 -2.88 22.15 3.09
N GLY A 92 -1.75 22.60 2.55
CA GLY A 92 -0.77 23.43 3.24
C GLY A 92 0.34 22.65 3.96
N ASP A 93 0.30 21.31 3.90
CA ASP A 93 1.40 20.46 4.33
C ASP A 93 2.35 20.19 3.14
N ASN A 94 3.54 20.77 3.20
CA ASN A 94 4.57 20.55 2.18
C ASN A 94 5.00 19.07 2.12
N ASP A 95 4.98 18.35 3.24
CA ASP A 95 5.39 16.95 3.29
C ASP A 95 4.39 16.08 2.50
N ALA A 96 3.09 16.35 2.62
CA ALA A 96 2.07 15.64 1.86
C ALA A 96 2.17 15.90 0.35
N ALA A 97 2.49 17.14 -0.03
CA ALA A 97 2.72 17.52 -1.43
C ALA A 97 3.97 16.82 -2.01
N ASP A 98 5.07 16.79 -1.26
CA ASP A 98 6.32 16.14 -1.67
C ASP A 98 6.14 14.62 -1.80
N VAL A 99 5.45 13.98 -0.85
CA VAL A 99 5.15 12.53 -0.94
C VAL A 99 4.29 12.24 -2.16
N LEU A 100 3.27 13.05 -2.45
CA LEU A 100 2.43 12.86 -3.64
C LEU A 100 3.23 13.12 -4.93
N PHE A 101 4.14 14.10 -4.93
CA PHE A 101 5.02 14.39 -6.05
C PHE A 101 5.91 13.18 -6.36
N ILE A 102 6.66 12.67 -5.37
CA ILE A 102 7.51 11.48 -5.52
C ILE A 102 6.69 10.27 -5.95
N ALA A 103 5.48 10.10 -5.40
CA ALA A 103 4.60 9.01 -5.79
C ALA A 103 4.19 9.08 -7.27
N ASN A 104 4.02 10.28 -7.83
CA ASN A 104 3.66 10.44 -9.24
C ASN A 104 4.89 10.38 -10.15
N ASP A 105 6.03 10.91 -9.71
CA ASP A 105 7.29 10.90 -10.45
C ASP A 105 7.83 9.48 -10.63
N LEU A 106 7.82 8.68 -9.56
CA LEU A 106 8.30 7.30 -9.55
C LEU A 106 7.16 6.28 -9.46
N GLY A 107 6.01 6.60 -10.05
CA GLY A 107 4.82 5.77 -9.99
C GLY A 107 4.13 5.56 -11.34
N ALA A 108 3.59 4.36 -11.53
CA ALA A 108 2.85 4.02 -12.73
C ALA A 108 1.64 3.13 -12.43
N ASN A 109 0.60 3.26 -13.25
CA ASN A 109 -0.48 2.28 -13.25
C ASN A 109 0.02 0.97 -13.88
N ALA A 110 -0.38 -0.16 -13.32
CA ALA A 110 -0.03 -1.48 -13.83
C ALA A 110 -1.20 -2.46 -13.67
N GLU A 111 -1.12 -3.59 -14.35
CA GLU A 111 -1.98 -4.76 -14.16
C GLU A 111 -1.11 -6.01 -14.07
N MET A 112 -1.65 -7.05 -13.44
CA MET A 112 -1.02 -8.37 -13.44
C MET A 112 -1.27 -9.05 -14.78
N ASP A 113 -0.21 -9.52 -15.43
CA ASP A 113 -0.33 -10.28 -16.67
C ASP A 113 -0.89 -11.70 -16.43
N ASN A 114 -1.20 -12.41 -17.52
CA ASN A 114 -1.72 -13.78 -17.48
C ASN A 114 -0.74 -14.83 -16.92
N GLN A 115 0.51 -14.44 -16.63
CA GLN A 115 1.52 -15.29 -16.00
C GLN A 115 1.73 -14.93 -14.52
N GLY A 116 0.89 -14.07 -13.96
CA GLY A 116 0.95 -13.67 -12.56
C GLY A 116 2.11 -12.72 -12.26
N ARG A 117 2.48 -11.85 -13.22
CA ARG A 117 3.57 -10.89 -13.06
C ARG A 117 3.10 -9.45 -13.16
N ILE A 118 3.79 -8.56 -12.45
CA ILE A 118 3.59 -7.11 -12.50
C ILE A 118 4.87 -6.46 -13.03
N LEU A 119 4.76 -5.58 -14.03
CA LEU A 119 5.89 -4.80 -14.50
C LEU A 119 6.25 -3.71 -13.48
N ILE A 120 7.50 -3.68 -13.03
CA ILE A 120 8.05 -2.53 -12.30
C ILE A 120 8.72 -1.63 -13.35
N HIS A 121 8.21 -0.42 -13.54
CA HIS A 121 8.68 0.47 -14.59
C HIS A 121 10.16 0.86 -14.37
N GLU A 122 10.86 1.14 -15.47
CA GLU A 122 12.31 1.26 -15.50
C GLU A 122 12.87 2.33 -14.58
N GLU A 123 12.24 3.51 -14.51
CA GLU A 123 12.70 4.62 -13.67
C GLU A 123 12.70 4.23 -12.18
N LEU A 124 11.61 3.66 -11.67
CA LEU A 124 11.55 3.13 -10.29
C LEU A 124 12.55 2.00 -10.04
N ARG A 125 12.78 1.11 -11.03
CA ARG A 125 13.79 0.05 -10.89
C ARG A 125 15.20 0.62 -10.74
N LYS A 126 15.54 1.63 -11.53
CA LYS A 126 16.84 2.32 -11.45
C LYS A 126 16.97 3.11 -10.16
N ALA A 127 15.94 3.88 -9.80
CA ALA A 127 15.93 4.72 -8.61
C ALA A 127 16.18 3.91 -7.32
N LEU A 128 15.64 2.69 -7.24
CA LEU A 128 15.78 1.82 -6.07
C LEU A 128 16.83 0.70 -6.25
N ASN A 129 17.60 0.74 -7.35
CA ASN A 129 18.62 -0.25 -7.70
C ASN A 129 18.12 -1.70 -7.64
N LEU A 130 16.96 -2.00 -8.22
CA LEU A 130 16.27 -3.30 -8.07
C LEU A 130 16.80 -4.41 -8.98
N GLU A 131 17.60 -4.08 -9.97
CA GLU A 131 18.02 -5.03 -11.01
C GLU A 131 19.03 -6.05 -10.47
N ASN A 132 18.88 -7.31 -10.89
CA ASN A 132 19.81 -8.41 -10.61
C ASN A 132 20.08 -8.72 -9.12
N GLN A 133 19.26 -8.22 -8.20
CA GLN A 133 19.41 -8.47 -6.77
C GLN A 133 18.23 -9.25 -6.17
N PRO A 134 18.45 -10.01 -5.07
CA PRO A 134 17.35 -10.59 -4.30
C PRO A 134 16.47 -9.49 -3.69
N LEU A 135 15.17 -9.76 -3.67
CA LEU A 135 14.16 -8.87 -3.10
C LEU A 135 13.26 -9.65 -2.13
N LYS A 136 12.60 -8.93 -1.23
CA LYS A 136 11.60 -9.48 -0.30
C LYS A 136 10.24 -8.86 -0.56
N LEU A 137 9.24 -9.69 -0.86
CA LEU A 137 7.83 -9.31 -0.86
C LEU A 137 7.29 -9.43 0.56
N VAL A 138 6.69 -8.35 1.04
CA VAL A 138 6.10 -8.26 2.37
C VAL A 138 4.67 -7.70 2.23
N PRO A 139 3.64 -8.47 2.59
CA PRO A 139 2.25 -7.99 2.62
C PRO A 139 2.11 -6.91 3.70
N TRP A 140 1.26 -5.92 3.43
CA TRP A 140 0.91 -4.90 4.41
C TRP A 140 -0.57 -4.53 4.30
N GLN A 141 -1.40 -5.21 5.09
CA GLN A 141 -2.86 -5.05 5.15
C GLN A 141 -3.57 -5.24 3.80
N TRP A 142 -3.46 -4.27 2.88
CA TRP A 142 -4.11 -4.26 1.56
C TRP A 142 -3.14 -4.04 0.38
N ARG A 143 -1.86 -3.80 0.66
CA ARG A 143 -0.80 -3.57 -0.34
C ARG A 143 0.32 -4.57 -0.18
N ILE A 144 1.24 -4.57 -1.14
CA ILE A 144 2.49 -5.34 -1.03
C ILE A 144 3.66 -4.38 -1.13
N ASP A 145 4.64 -4.58 -0.26
CA ASP A 145 5.91 -3.88 -0.29
C ASP A 145 6.98 -4.82 -0.81
N LEU A 146 7.78 -4.34 -1.76
CA LEU A 146 8.91 -5.04 -2.32
C LEU A 146 10.19 -4.31 -1.88
N TYR A 147 10.96 -4.99 -1.04
CA TYR A 147 12.18 -4.48 -0.45
C TYR A 147 13.42 -4.99 -1.21
N PRO A 148 14.38 -4.12 -1.53
CA PRO A 148 15.78 -4.53 -1.66
C PRO A 148 16.24 -5.31 -0.43
N GLU A 149 17.01 -6.38 -0.61
CA GLU A 149 17.47 -7.24 0.51
C GLU A 149 18.15 -6.42 1.63
N GLN A 150 19.00 -5.46 1.26
CA GLN A 150 19.70 -4.62 2.23
C GLN A 150 18.75 -3.75 3.05
N VAL A 151 17.74 -3.14 2.40
CA VAL A 151 16.72 -2.33 3.07
C VAL A 151 15.88 -3.21 4.00
N TYR A 152 15.54 -4.43 3.58
CA TYR A 152 14.82 -5.39 4.41
C TYR A 152 15.60 -5.76 5.68
N GLU A 153 16.88 -6.13 5.55
CA GLU A 153 17.71 -6.52 6.69
C GLU A 153 17.94 -5.34 7.66
N GLN A 154 18.13 -4.12 7.16
CA GLN A 154 18.19 -2.92 7.99
C GLN A 154 16.89 -2.70 8.77
N ARG A 155 15.73 -2.80 8.12
CA ARG A 155 14.42 -2.69 8.76
C ARG A 155 14.25 -3.78 9.84
N LYS A 156 14.66 -5.01 9.56
CA LYS A 156 14.59 -6.15 10.49
C LYS A 156 15.45 -5.92 11.72
N LEU A 157 16.69 -5.44 11.56
CA LEU A 157 17.55 -5.09 12.68
C LEU A 157 16.91 -4.01 13.56
N GLY A 158 16.36 -2.95 12.96
CA GLY A 158 15.63 -1.91 13.69
C GLY A 158 14.35 -2.43 14.36
N ALA A 159 13.66 -3.39 13.75
CA ALA A 159 12.48 -4.02 14.34
C ALA A 159 12.83 -4.82 15.60
N LEU A 160 13.95 -5.56 15.58
CA LEU A 160 14.44 -6.38 16.69
C LEU A 160 14.91 -5.55 17.89
N GLN A 161 15.37 -4.31 17.68
CA GLN A 161 15.73 -3.41 18.76
C GLN A 161 14.54 -3.18 19.70
N ASN A 162 14.74 -3.38 21.01
CA ASN A 162 13.72 -3.22 22.05
C ASN A 162 12.41 -3.99 21.77
N LEU A 163 12.46 -5.11 21.04
CA LEU A 163 11.26 -5.84 20.61
C LEU A 163 10.37 -6.26 21.78
N ALA A 164 10.96 -6.71 22.89
CA ALA A 164 10.20 -7.09 24.10
C ALA A 164 9.44 -5.89 24.71
N GLU A 165 10.00 -4.69 24.65
CA GLU A 165 9.32 -3.47 25.13
C GLU A 165 8.21 -3.04 24.17
N LYS A 166 8.48 -3.07 22.86
CA LYS A 166 7.48 -2.83 21.82
C LYS A 166 6.29 -3.77 21.97
N LEU A 167 6.54 -5.07 22.21
CA LEU A 167 5.51 -6.08 22.42
C LEU A 167 4.67 -5.77 23.65
N ARG A 168 5.29 -5.57 24.82
CA ARG A 168 4.57 -5.23 26.06
C ARG A 168 3.68 -3.99 25.91
N ARG A 169 4.19 -2.95 25.24
CA ARG A 169 3.42 -1.74 24.96
C ARG A 169 2.17 -2.05 24.12
N LEU A 170 2.28 -2.90 23.11
CA LEU A 170 1.17 -3.26 22.23
C LEU A 170 0.18 -4.22 22.92
N GLU A 171 0.64 -5.16 23.74
CA GLU A 171 -0.22 -6.00 24.59
C GLU A 171 -1.09 -5.12 25.52
N ASN A 172 -0.48 -4.09 26.14
CA ASN A 172 -1.21 -3.11 26.96
C ASN A 172 -2.21 -2.25 26.14
N MET A 173 -2.01 -2.14 24.83
CA MET A 173 -2.93 -1.46 23.90
C MET A 173 -3.99 -2.42 23.31
N GLY A 174 -4.00 -3.69 23.70
CA GLY A 174 -5.00 -4.67 23.29
C GLY A 174 -4.58 -5.63 22.18
N LEU A 175 -3.28 -5.69 21.82
CA LEU A 175 -2.76 -6.82 21.05
C LEU A 175 -2.95 -8.11 21.87
N ARG A 176 -3.48 -9.15 21.25
CA ARG A 176 -3.82 -10.44 21.87
C ARG A 176 -3.12 -11.59 21.18
#